data_AF-A0A377I5X2-F1
#
_entry.id   AF-A0A377I5X2-F1
#
_cell.length_a   1.000
_cell.length_b   1.000
_cell.length_c   1.000
_cell.angle_alpha   90.00
_cell.angle_beta   90.00
_cell.angle_gamma   90.00
#
_symmetry.space_group_name_H-M   'P 1'
#
loop_
_entity.id
_entity.type
_entity.pdbx_description
1 polymer ?
#
loop_
_entity_poly.entity_id
_entity_poly.type
_entity_poly.pdbx_seq_one_letter_code
_entity_poly.pdbx_strand_id
1 'polypeptide(L)'
;MSYQDFYQCADRPITQHSEFESYLKELLFKKSEREDFYRRLLAKNHDVSCDTFKDYFEQYAAERKSNKQDYTPNAVAELLSILTNGEMSEPNGYTAYDPTAGTGSLIIKKWYSDMMQETIFSYAPHRYFYLCEELADNAIPYLLHNLALRGMNAIVIHGNTLEREAKQIYFIQNSKDDCMCFSDINVMPHSEDIAKEFNIQNWLEPEIKHIESGLVIGKHTLPMQRQPLIINTEYKEQPQKEIKPHEGAKLEDVATIERVKKKTKFTARGQ
;
A
#
# COMPACT_ATOMS: atom_id res chain seq x y z
N MET A 1 -2.95 -16.19 0.65
CA MET A 1 -2.92 -17.04 1.89
C MET A 1 -4.33 -17.10 2.45
N SER A 2 -4.71 -18.18 3.15
CA SER A 2 -6.02 -18.25 3.81
C SER A 2 -6.02 -17.57 5.18
N TYR A 3 -7.17 -17.22 5.76
CA TYR A 3 -7.24 -16.67 7.13
C TYR A 3 -6.66 -17.64 8.19
N GLN A 4 -6.79 -18.94 7.97
CA GLN A 4 -6.22 -19.96 8.87
C GLN A 4 -4.69 -19.91 8.90
N ASP A 5 -4.06 -19.57 7.76
CA ASP A 5 -2.61 -19.43 7.68
C ASP A 5 -2.11 -18.28 8.55
N PHE A 6 -2.83 -17.15 8.57
CA PHE A 6 -2.49 -16.01 9.43
C PHE A 6 -2.58 -16.37 10.91
N TYR A 7 -3.61 -17.12 11.31
CA TYR A 7 -3.80 -17.51 12.71
C TYR A 7 -2.72 -18.49 13.17
N GLN A 8 -2.28 -19.40 12.30
CA GLN A 8 -1.16 -20.30 12.59
C GLN A 8 0.18 -19.57 12.74
N CYS A 9 0.33 -18.38 12.17
CA CYS A 9 1.53 -17.57 12.34
C CYS A 9 1.57 -16.84 13.70
N ALA A 10 0.47 -16.74 14.42
CA ALA A 10 0.47 -16.16 15.76
C ALA A 10 1.20 -17.07 16.77
N ASP A 11 1.79 -16.49 17.81
CA ASP A 11 2.41 -17.21 18.93
C ASP A 11 1.41 -17.70 19.98
N ARG A 12 0.14 -17.32 19.83
CA ARG A 12 -0.98 -17.71 20.67
C ARG A 12 -2.13 -18.23 19.80
N PRO A 13 -3.00 -19.11 20.34
CA PRO A 13 -4.16 -19.59 19.60
C PRO A 13 -5.11 -18.43 19.29
N ILE A 14 -5.45 -18.28 18.00
CA ILE A 14 -6.39 -17.30 17.49
C ILE A 14 -7.52 -18.05 16.79
N THR A 15 -8.75 -17.73 17.15
CA THR A 15 -9.94 -18.38 16.61
C THR A 15 -10.83 -17.41 15.84
N GLN A 16 -10.79 -16.13 16.20
CA GLN A 16 -11.65 -15.10 15.66
C GLN A 16 -10.87 -13.93 15.06
N HIS A 17 -11.51 -13.22 14.14
CA HIS A 17 -10.92 -12.05 13.48
C HIS A 17 -10.63 -10.90 14.46
N SER A 18 -11.52 -10.63 15.42
CA SER A 18 -11.30 -9.62 16.45
C SER A 18 -10.08 -9.91 17.32
N GLU A 19 -9.82 -11.19 17.61
CA GLU A 19 -8.63 -11.65 18.34
C GLU A 19 -7.37 -11.41 17.51
N PHE A 20 -7.44 -11.63 16.19
CA PHE A 20 -6.34 -11.34 15.26
C PHE A 20 -6.06 -9.84 15.12
N GLU A 21 -7.09 -9.01 14.98
CA GLU A 21 -6.93 -7.55 14.95
C GLU A 21 -6.28 -7.04 16.24
N SER A 22 -6.71 -7.55 17.39
CA SER A 22 -6.13 -7.20 18.68
C SER A 22 -4.68 -7.67 18.80
N TYR A 23 -4.41 -8.90 18.35
CA TYR A 23 -3.06 -9.45 18.29
C TYR A 23 -2.11 -8.58 17.45
N LEU A 24 -2.52 -8.18 16.23
CA LEU A 24 -1.69 -7.29 15.40
C LEU A 24 -1.43 -5.95 16.09
N LYS A 25 -2.45 -5.34 16.70
CA LYS A 25 -2.29 -4.08 17.45
C LYS A 25 -1.30 -4.21 18.61
N GLU A 26 -1.38 -5.28 19.39
CA GLU A 26 -0.44 -5.58 20.48
C GLU A 26 0.99 -5.78 19.95
N LEU A 27 1.12 -6.41 18.79
CA LEU A 27 2.40 -6.77 18.17
C LEU A 27 3.15 -5.56 17.60
N LEU A 28 2.44 -4.48 17.23
CA LEU A 28 3.03 -3.28 16.61
C LEU A 28 4.25 -2.77 17.36
N PHE A 29 4.20 -2.72 18.70
CA PHE A 29 5.23 -2.13 19.55
C PHE A 29 6.17 -3.16 20.18
N LYS A 30 6.10 -4.42 19.74
CA LYS A 30 6.91 -5.52 20.25
C LYS A 30 7.86 -6.04 19.17
N LYS A 31 8.90 -5.26 18.88
CA LYS A 31 9.84 -5.51 17.78
C LYS A 31 10.26 -6.98 17.62
N SER A 32 10.75 -7.64 18.67
CA SER A 32 11.22 -9.03 18.57
C SER A 32 10.09 -10.00 18.16
N GLU A 33 8.95 -9.96 18.86
CA GLU A 33 7.79 -10.80 18.56
C GLU A 33 7.24 -10.49 17.16
N ARG A 34 7.26 -9.22 16.76
CA ARG A 34 6.84 -8.73 15.44
C ARG A 34 7.71 -9.29 14.33
N GLU A 35 9.03 -9.26 14.48
CA GLU A 35 9.94 -9.84 13.49
C GLU A 35 9.79 -11.37 13.40
N ASP A 36 9.58 -12.06 14.52
CA ASP A 36 9.33 -13.51 14.52
C ASP A 36 8.01 -13.87 13.83
N PHE A 37 6.98 -13.04 14.01
CA PHE A 37 5.73 -13.14 13.25
C PHE A 37 5.96 -12.94 11.75
N TYR A 38 6.74 -11.93 11.34
CA TYR A 38 7.07 -11.72 9.92
C TYR A 38 7.83 -12.90 9.31
N ARG A 39 8.80 -13.47 10.03
CA ARG A 39 9.53 -14.67 9.59
C ARG A 39 8.57 -15.84 9.37
N ARG A 40 7.60 -16.05 10.27
CA ARG A 40 6.56 -17.09 10.11
C ARG A 40 5.65 -16.82 8.92
N LEU A 41 5.24 -15.58 8.68
CA LEU A 41 4.48 -15.20 7.48
C LEU A 41 5.26 -15.49 6.19
N LEU A 42 6.50 -15.02 6.12
CA LEU A 42 7.37 -15.19 4.94
C LEU A 42 7.72 -16.65 4.66
N ALA A 43 7.78 -17.50 5.71
CA ALA A 43 7.96 -18.94 5.55
C ALA A 43 6.75 -19.62 4.89
N LYS A 44 5.54 -19.07 5.03
CA LYS A 44 4.32 -19.56 4.36
C LYS A 44 4.13 -18.93 2.98
N ASN A 45 4.35 -17.63 2.86
CA ASN A 45 4.26 -16.89 1.61
C ASN A 45 5.39 -15.86 1.51
N HIS A 46 6.31 -16.11 0.57
CA HIS A 46 7.49 -15.29 0.32
C HIS A 46 7.22 -14.14 -0.67
N ASP A 47 6.02 -14.05 -1.25
CA ASP A 47 5.67 -12.96 -2.16
C ASP A 47 5.43 -11.66 -1.38
N VAL A 48 6.38 -10.75 -1.48
CA VAL A 48 6.32 -9.39 -0.91
C VAL A 48 5.86 -8.32 -1.92
N SER A 49 5.62 -8.71 -3.18
CA SER A 49 5.28 -7.80 -4.28
C SER A 49 3.86 -7.23 -4.20
N CYS A 50 3.00 -7.87 -3.42
CA CYS A 50 1.61 -7.50 -3.21
C CYS A 50 1.35 -7.30 -1.72
N ASP A 51 0.31 -6.56 -1.36
CA ASP A 51 -0.17 -6.47 0.02
C ASP A 51 -0.40 -7.86 0.63
N THR A 52 0.26 -8.13 1.77
CA THR A 52 0.22 -9.42 2.45
C THR A 52 -1.16 -9.70 3.05
N PHE A 53 -1.85 -8.66 3.53
CA PHE A 53 -3.11 -8.76 4.26
C PHE A 53 -4.33 -8.45 3.39
N LYS A 54 -4.16 -8.09 2.11
CA LYS A 54 -5.24 -7.77 1.18
C LYS A 54 -6.41 -8.75 1.26
N ASP A 55 -6.18 -10.01 0.90
CA ASP A 55 -7.25 -11.00 0.76
C ASP A 55 -7.97 -11.22 2.10
N TYR A 56 -7.20 -11.18 3.20
CA TYR A 56 -7.73 -11.27 4.56
C TYR A 56 -8.63 -10.07 4.87
N PHE A 57 -8.13 -8.85 4.68
CA PHE A 57 -8.83 -7.62 4.98
C PHE A 57 -10.09 -7.46 4.11
N GLU A 58 -10.01 -7.77 2.82
CA GLU A 58 -11.16 -7.75 1.90
C GLU A 58 -12.26 -8.72 2.34
N GLN A 59 -11.91 -9.94 2.75
CA GLN A 59 -12.90 -10.92 3.20
C GLN A 59 -13.69 -10.40 4.42
N TYR A 60 -13.00 -9.87 5.42
CA TYR A 60 -13.66 -9.35 6.64
C TYR A 60 -14.31 -7.97 6.45
N ALA A 61 -13.78 -7.13 5.56
CA ALA A 61 -14.39 -5.85 5.20
C ALA A 61 -15.66 -6.05 4.37
N ALA A 62 -15.69 -7.04 3.46
CA ALA A 62 -16.87 -7.37 2.65
C ALA A 62 -18.04 -7.90 3.51
N GLU A 63 -17.74 -8.55 4.64
CA GLU A 63 -18.73 -8.94 5.64
C GLU A 63 -19.35 -7.73 6.36
N ARG A 64 -18.61 -6.62 6.49
CA ARG A 64 -19.05 -5.35 7.09
C ARG A 64 -19.61 -4.39 6.02
N LYS A 65 -20.78 -4.76 5.48
CA LYS A 65 -21.58 -4.14 4.40
C LYS A 65 -21.83 -2.61 4.33
N SER A 66 -21.13 -1.72 5.07
CA SER A 66 -21.46 -0.27 5.05
C SER A 66 -20.59 0.59 4.12
N ASN A 67 -19.29 0.29 3.96
CA ASN A 67 -18.37 1.15 3.19
C ASN A 67 -17.84 0.37 1.99
N LYS A 68 -18.41 0.63 0.82
CA LYS A 68 -17.97 0.06 -0.47
C LYS A 68 -16.65 0.71 -0.89
N GLN A 69 -15.57 0.40 -0.18
CA GLN A 69 -14.24 0.75 -0.65
C GLN A 69 -13.94 -0.08 -1.90
N ASP A 70 -13.71 0.59 -3.02
CA ASP A 70 -13.34 -0.05 -4.27
C ASP A 70 -11.84 -0.38 -4.20
N TYR A 71 -11.52 -1.67 -4.03
CA TYR A 71 -10.12 -2.09 -3.99
C TYR A 71 -9.46 -1.90 -5.37
N THR A 72 -8.27 -1.30 -5.41
CA THR A 72 -7.54 -1.09 -6.67
C THR A 72 -7.00 -2.40 -7.23
N PRO A 73 -7.45 -2.87 -8.42
CA PRO A 73 -6.92 -4.09 -9.01
C PRO A 73 -5.41 -4.00 -9.24
N ASN A 74 -4.69 -5.11 -9.10
CA ASN A 74 -3.23 -5.13 -9.20
C ASN A 74 -2.70 -4.52 -10.51
N ALA A 75 -3.41 -4.73 -11.64
CA ALA A 75 -3.05 -4.16 -12.93
C ALA A 75 -3.11 -2.62 -12.96
N VAL A 76 -4.07 -2.02 -12.24
CA VAL A 76 -4.18 -0.56 -12.13
C VAL A 76 -3.07 -0.02 -11.22
N ALA A 77 -2.79 -0.70 -10.11
CA ALA A 77 -1.70 -0.34 -9.21
C ALA A 77 -0.32 -0.41 -9.91
N GLU A 78 -0.12 -1.42 -10.76
CA GLU A 78 1.09 -1.56 -11.57
C GLU A 78 1.21 -0.46 -12.63
N LEU A 79 0.11 -0.12 -13.32
CA LEU A 79 0.12 0.99 -14.26
C LEU A 79 0.45 2.31 -13.56
N LEU A 80 -0.14 2.58 -12.40
CA LEU A 80 0.12 3.78 -11.61
C LEU A 80 1.57 3.85 -11.13
N SER A 81 2.18 2.72 -10.73
CA SER A 81 3.57 2.73 -10.29
C SER A 81 4.55 3.07 -11.42
N ILE A 82 4.23 2.63 -12.64
CA ILE A 82 5.00 2.99 -13.84
C ILE A 82 4.82 4.48 -14.17
N LEU A 83 3.60 5.00 -14.13
CA LEU A 83 3.31 6.41 -14.45
C LEU A 83 3.92 7.38 -13.45
N THR A 84 3.97 6.99 -12.17
CA THR A 84 4.58 7.79 -11.09
C THR A 84 6.09 7.61 -10.98
N ASN A 85 6.71 6.95 -11.97
CA ASN A 85 8.15 6.78 -12.02
C ASN A 85 8.84 8.07 -12.49
N GLY A 86 8.72 9.15 -11.71
CA GLY A 86 9.38 10.43 -11.97
C GLY A 86 10.83 10.49 -11.48
N GLU A 87 11.51 11.58 -11.80
CA GLU A 87 12.81 11.88 -11.22
C GLU A 87 12.71 11.97 -9.69
N MET A 88 13.71 11.46 -8.98
CA MET A 88 13.76 11.50 -7.51
C MET A 88 14.02 12.91 -6.95
N SER A 89 14.23 13.88 -7.85
CA SER A 89 14.48 15.31 -7.62
C SER A 89 13.22 16.12 -7.27
N GLU A 90 12.10 15.47 -6.97
CA GLU A 90 10.86 16.13 -6.56
C GLU A 90 11.12 17.02 -5.32
N PRO A 91 10.59 18.27 -5.30
CA PRO A 91 10.90 19.26 -4.27
C PRO A 91 10.51 18.84 -2.83
N ASN A 92 9.68 17.81 -2.68
CA ASN A 92 9.10 17.39 -1.40
C ASN A 92 9.81 16.18 -0.76
N GLY A 93 10.84 15.61 -1.40
CA GLY A 93 11.68 14.56 -0.81
C GLY A 93 11.05 13.16 -0.67
N TYR A 94 9.79 12.97 -1.05
CA TYR A 94 9.10 11.67 -1.05
C TYR A 94 9.14 11.00 -2.43
N THR A 95 9.35 9.69 -2.44
CA THR A 95 9.26 8.82 -3.62
C THR A 95 7.82 8.65 -4.11
N ALA A 96 6.87 8.54 -3.19
CA ALA A 96 5.44 8.51 -3.49
C ALA A 96 4.61 8.90 -2.27
N TYR A 97 3.40 9.39 -2.56
CA TYR A 97 2.43 9.83 -1.57
C TYR A 97 1.08 9.17 -1.84
N ASP A 98 0.47 8.58 -0.82
CA ASP A 98 -0.87 7.99 -0.87
C ASP A 98 -1.73 8.55 0.28
N PRO A 99 -2.66 9.48 -0.02
CA PRO A 99 -3.53 10.11 1.00
C PRO A 99 -4.62 9.18 1.54
N THR A 100 -4.82 8.00 0.95
CA THR A 100 -5.85 7.03 1.35
C THR A 100 -5.27 5.62 1.25
N ALA A 101 -4.20 5.38 2.00
CA ALA A 101 -3.35 4.22 1.80
C ALA A 101 -4.05 2.88 2.06
N GLY A 102 -5.10 2.84 2.88
CA GLY A 102 -5.76 1.62 3.33
C GLY A 102 -4.76 0.69 3.99
N THR A 103 -4.63 -0.53 3.46
CA THR A 103 -3.63 -1.52 3.88
C THR A 103 -2.25 -1.33 3.20
N GLY A 104 -2.12 -0.37 2.28
CA GLY A 104 -0.86 0.05 1.66
C GLY A 104 -0.62 -0.49 0.25
N SER A 105 -1.63 -1.03 -0.41
CA SER A 105 -1.48 -1.79 -1.66
C SER A 105 -0.83 -1.01 -2.80
N LEU A 106 -1.17 0.27 -2.96
CA LEU A 106 -0.58 1.14 -3.99
C LEU A 106 0.90 1.43 -3.68
N ILE A 107 1.18 1.83 -2.45
CA ILE A 107 2.55 2.14 -2.00
C ILE A 107 3.46 0.91 -2.06
N ILE A 108 2.96 -0.28 -1.69
CA ILE A 108 3.69 -1.53 -1.83
C ILE A 108 4.02 -1.83 -3.29
N LYS A 109 3.06 -1.60 -4.20
CA LYS A 109 3.28 -1.80 -5.64
C LYS A 109 4.28 -0.81 -6.21
N LYS A 110 4.26 0.44 -5.76
CA LYS A 110 5.27 1.43 -6.12
C LYS A 110 6.64 1.03 -5.63
N TRP A 111 6.78 0.68 -4.36
CA TRP A 111 8.02 0.20 -3.77
C TRP A 111 8.58 -1.03 -4.48
N TYR A 112 7.73 -2.00 -4.80
CA TYR A 112 8.18 -3.19 -5.52
C TYR A 112 8.67 -2.85 -6.93
N SER A 113 7.97 -1.96 -7.65
CA SER A 113 8.43 -1.47 -8.95
C SER A 113 9.76 -0.73 -8.86
N ASP A 114 9.97 0.07 -7.81
CA ASP A 114 11.23 0.76 -7.55
C ASP A 114 12.37 -0.21 -7.25
N MET A 115 12.11 -1.26 -6.46
CA MET A 115 13.08 -2.35 -6.23
C MET A 115 13.44 -3.09 -7.52
N MET A 116 12.46 -3.40 -8.37
CA MET A 116 12.67 -4.18 -9.60
C MET A 116 13.45 -3.41 -10.67
N GLN A 117 13.56 -2.09 -10.52
CA GLN A 117 14.40 -1.22 -11.37
C GLN A 117 15.84 -1.10 -10.84
N GLU A 118 16.15 -1.75 -9.73
CA GLU A 118 17.46 -1.80 -9.11
C GLU A 118 18.00 -3.24 -9.07
N THR A 119 19.30 -3.36 -8.78
CA THR A 119 19.91 -4.63 -8.40
C THR A 119 20.03 -4.72 -6.89
N ILE A 120 20.27 -5.93 -6.37
CA ILE A 120 20.56 -6.14 -4.94
C ILE A 120 21.78 -5.34 -4.42
N PHE A 121 22.64 -4.83 -5.31
CA PHE A 121 23.83 -4.05 -4.97
C PHE A 121 23.64 -2.53 -5.12
N SER A 122 22.67 -2.09 -5.93
CA SER A 122 22.37 -0.68 -6.17
C SER A 122 21.16 -0.20 -5.35
N TYR A 123 20.24 -1.09 -5.01
CA TYR A 123 19.11 -0.77 -4.15
C TYR A 123 19.59 -0.43 -2.74
N ALA A 124 19.09 0.68 -2.21
CA ALA A 124 19.35 1.15 -0.85
C ALA A 124 18.05 1.70 -0.25
N PRO A 125 17.54 1.16 0.88
CA PRO A 125 16.33 1.67 1.50
C PRO A 125 16.35 3.18 1.74
N HIS A 126 17.48 3.76 2.18
CA HIS A 126 17.58 5.21 2.46
C HIS A 126 17.30 6.13 1.26
N ARG A 127 17.34 5.62 0.02
CA ARG A 127 17.04 6.40 -1.19
C ARG A 127 15.54 6.57 -1.44
N TYR A 128 14.73 5.74 -0.80
CA TYR A 128 13.29 5.70 -1.03
C TYR A 128 12.55 6.08 0.24
N PHE A 129 11.61 7.01 0.13
CA PHE A 129 10.85 7.49 1.28
C PHE A 129 9.39 7.71 0.90
N TYR A 130 8.48 7.03 1.58
CA TYR A 130 7.05 7.02 1.23
C TYR A 130 6.23 7.79 2.26
N LEU A 131 5.16 8.46 1.83
CA LEU A 131 4.20 9.11 2.72
C LEU A 131 2.83 8.48 2.52
N CYS A 132 2.20 8.07 3.61
CA CYS A 132 0.88 7.47 3.63
C CYS A 132 -0.01 8.23 4.62
N GLU A 133 -1.25 8.51 4.24
CA GLU A 133 -2.29 8.94 5.19
C GLU A 133 -3.44 7.93 5.17
N GLU A 134 -4.02 7.66 6.34
CA GLU A 134 -5.17 6.76 6.46
C GLU A 134 -6.07 7.17 7.62
N LEU A 135 -7.39 7.11 7.40
CA LEU A 135 -8.42 7.53 8.34
C LEU A 135 -8.92 6.37 9.23
N ALA A 136 -8.93 5.14 8.71
CA ALA A 136 -9.56 3.99 9.33
C ALA A 136 -8.67 3.32 10.39
N ASP A 137 -9.12 3.35 11.65
CA ASP A 137 -8.44 2.75 12.81
C ASP A 137 -8.09 1.26 12.64
N ASN A 138 -8.90 0.53 11.89
CA ASN A 138 -8.69 -0.89 11.65
C ASN A 138 -7.65 -1.14 10.55
N ALA A 139 -7.42 -0.21 9.62
CA ALA A 139 -6.47 -0.39 8.53
C ALA A 139 -5.02 -0.13 8.96
N ILE A 140 -4.81 0.80 9.91
CA ILE A 140 -3.48 1.22 10.39
C ILE A 140 -2.57 0.04 10.81
N PRO A 141 -3.01 -0.93 11.64
CA PRO A 141 -2.12 -2.03 12.02
C PRO A 141 -1.64 -2.85 10.81
N TYR A 142 -2.52 -3.12 9.84
CA TYR A 142 -2.16 -3.84 8.63
C TYR A 142 -1.18 -3.05 7.76
N LEU A 143 -1.43 -1.74 7.60
CA LEU A 143 -0.55 -0.84 6.86
C LEU A 143 0.86 -0.80 7.48
N LEU A 144 0.96 -0.56 8.78
CA LEU A 144 2.24 -0.51 9.49
C LEU A 144 2.99 -1.85 9.39
N HIS A 145 2.28 -2.98 9.56
CA HIS A 145 2.91 -4.27 9.41
C HIS A 145 3.36 -4.55 7.98
N ASN A 146 2.59 -4.15 6.97
CA ASN A 146 2.97 -4.31 5.58
C ASN A 146 4.25 -3.53 5.23
N LEU A 147 4.34 -2.27 5.66
CA LEU A 147 5.50 -1.43 5.38
C LEU A 147 6.74 -1.95 6.14
N ALA A 148 6.58 -2.34 7.41
CA ALA A 148 7.68 -2.84 8.22
C ALA A 148 8.19 -4.23 7.78
N LEU A 149 7.30 -5.14 7.38
CA LEU A 149 7.67 -6.45 6.84
C LEU A 149 8.54 -6.35 5.57
N ARG A 150 8.41 -5.25 4.81
CA ARG A 150 9.14 -5.01 3.56
C ARG A 150 10.42 -4.21 3.72
N GLY A 151 10.79 -3.81 4.93
CA GLY A 151 11.99 -3.00 5.14
C GLY A 151 11.90 -1.60 4.52
N MET A 152 10.68 -1.05 4.38
CA MET A 152 10.43 0.26 3.77
C MET A 152 10.73 1.41 4.75
N ASN A 153 11.11 2.57 4.22
CA ASN A 153 11.12 3.83 4.97
C ASN A 153 9.87 4.63 4.64
N ALA A 154 9.05 4.95 5.63
CA ALA A 154 7.80 5.66 5.39
C ALA A 154 7.34 6.49 6.59
N ILE A 155 6.51 7.50 6.30
CA ILE A 155 5.70 8.19 7.30
C ILE A 155 4.26 7.78 7.09
N VAL A 156 3.59 7.39 8.17
CA VAL A 156 2.16 7.07 8.17
C VAL A 156 1.43 8.03 9.10
N ILE A 157 0.60 8.90 8.54
CA ILE A 157 -0.26 9.82 9.29
C ILE A 157 -1.61 9.13 9.47
N HIS A 158 -1.94 8.82 10.72
CA HIS A 158 -3.25 8.29 11.06
C HIS A 158 -4.18 9.46 11.34
N GLY A 159 -5.12 9.75 10.45
CA GLY A 159 -5.94 10.95 10.56
C GLY A 159 -6.80 11.26 9.35
N ASN A 160 -7.47 12.41 9.41
CA ASN A 160 -8.25 12.96 8.32
C ASN A 160 -7.37 13.89 7.47
N THR A 161 -7.05 13.47 6.24
CA THR A 161 -6.27 14.24 5.27
C THR A 161 -6.89 15.58 4.90
N LEU A 162 -8.21 15.68 4.84
CA LEU A 162 -8.91 16.90 4.42
C LEU A 162 -8.95 17.93 5.54
N GLU A 163 -9.32 17.50 6.74
CA GLU A 163 -9.43 18.37 7.92
C GLU A 163 -8.07 18.63 8.59
N ARG A 164 -7.02 17.93 8.15
CA ARG A 164 -5.66 17.99 8.72
C ARG A 164 -5.65 17.68 10.23
N GLU A 165 -6.44 16.69 10.63
CA GLU A 165 -6.49 16.20 12.00
C GLU A 165 -5.79 14.85 12.10
N ALA A 166 -4.84 14.70 13.02
CA ALA A 166 -4.10 13.46 13.20
C ALA A 166 -4.35 12.88 14.58
N LYS A 167 -4.47 11.56 14.65
CA LYS A 167 -4.41 10.78 15.89
C LYS A 167 -2.95 10.56 16.27
N GLN A 168 -2.18 9.99 15.34
CA GLN A 168 -0.77 9.66 15.54
C GLN A 168 -0.01 9.77 14.21
N ILE A 169 1.30 9.99 14.30
CA ILE A 169 2.20 9.89 13.15
C ILE A 169 3.23 8.82 13.45
N TYR A 170 3.31 7.82 12.57
CA TYR A 170 4.27 6.73 12.67
C TYR A 170 5.43 6.98 11.72
N PHE A 171 6.63 6.76 12.21
CA PHE A 171 7.86 6.79 11.44
C PHE A 171 8.44 5.40 11.31
N ILE A 172 8.35 4.85 10.10
CA ILE A 172 8.82 3.52 9.74
C ILE A 172 10.21 3.66 9.13
N GLN A 173 11.18 2.96 9.70
CA GLN A 173 12.58 3.17 9.36
C GLN A 173 13.37 1.86 9.31
N ASN A 174 14.05 1.64 8.20
CA ASN A 174 15.02 0.58 8.05
C ASN A 174 16.38 1.05 8.59
N SER A 175 16.58 0.92 9.90
CA SER A 175 17.79 1.39 10.59
C SER A 175 19.08 0.74 10.10
N LYS A 176 19.00 -0.46 9.50
CA LYS A 176 20.15 -1.22 8.98
C LYS A 176 20.48 -0.92 7.53
N ASP A 177 19.65 -0.12 6.86
CA ASP A 177 19.76 0.22 5.43
C ASP A 177 19.99 -1.03 4.56
N ASP A 178 19.21 -2.07 4.83
CA ASP A 178 19.39 -3.41 4.26
C ASP A 178 18.07 -3.90 3.66
N CYS A 179 18.10 -4.28 2.38
CA CYS A 179 16.91 -4.73 1.64
C CYS A 179 16.29 -6.03 2.19
N MET A 180 17.04 -6.79 2.99
CA MET A 180 16.56 -8.04 3.60
C MET A 180 16.12 -7.87 5.06
N CYS A 181 16.29 -6.67 5.64
CA CYS A 181 15.90 -6.40 7.02
C CYS A 181 14.50 -5.78 7.11
N PHE A 182 13.81 -6.08 8.21
CA PHE A 182 12.56 -5.44 8.55
C PHE A 182 12.78 -4.01 9.05
N SER A 183 11.75 -3.17 8.96
CA SER A 183 11.79 -1.82 9.51
C SER A 183 11.34 -1.77 10.96
N ASP A 184 11.89 -0.76 11.63
CA ASP A 184 11.51 -0.31 12.94
C ASP A 184 10.26 0.57 12.84
N ILE A 185 9.39 0.50 13.85
CA ILE A 185 8.19 1.32 13.95
C ILE A 185 8.40 2.27 15.13
N ASN A 186 8.36 3.57 14.84
CA ASN A 186 8.44 4.63 15.85
C ASN A 186 7.18 5.47 15.79
N VAL A 187 6.85 6.13 16.90
CA VAL A 187 5.79 7.13 16.96
C VAL A 187 6.43 8.49 17.15
N MET A 188 6.07 9.44 16.28
CA MET A 188 6.56 10.81 16.37
C MET A 188 5.87 11.55 17.52
N PRO A 189 6.59 12.43 18.24
CA PRO A 189 6.02 13.20 19.32
C PRO A 189 5.04 14.25 18.80
N HIS A 190 4.03 14.59 19.59
CA HIS A 190 3.06 15.66 19.30
C HIS A 190 3.67 17.05 19.58
N SER A 191 4.82 17.31 18.97
CA SER A 191 5.53 18.59 19.08
C SER A 191 5.04 19.59 18.03
N GLU A 192 5.20 20.88 18.31
CA GLU A 192 4.83 21.94 17.37
C GLU A 192 5.59 21.85 16.04
N ASP A 193 6.85 21.39 16.07
CA ASP A 193 7.67 21.27 14.87
C ASP A 193 7.15 20.16 13.96
N ILE A 194 6.77 19.01 14.53
CA ILE A 194 6.12 17.92 13.79
C ILE A 194 4.76 18.35 13.26
N ALA A 195 3.97 19.08 14.05
CA ALA A 195 2.69 19.61 13.59
C ALA A 195 2.85 20.59 12.41
N LYS A 196 3.89 21.44 12.43
CA LYS A 196 4.21 22.34 11.31
C LYS A 196 4.67 21.58 10.07
N GLU A 197 5.57 20.60 10.24
CA GLU A 197 6.14 19.79 9.14
C GLU A 197 5.04 19.06 8.35
N PHE A 198 4.10 18.43 9.05
CA PHE A 198 3.00 17.67 8.43
C PHE A 198 1.71 18.47 8.26
N ASN A 199 1.74 19.78 8.56
CA ASN A 199 0.60 20.68 8.51
C ASN A 199 -0.63 20.13 9.27
N ILE A 200 -0.43 19.65 10.50
CA ILE A 200 -1.47 19.15 11.39
C ILE A 200 -2.10 20.32 12.16
N GLN A 201 -3.43 20.41 12.09
CA GLN A 201 -4.22 21.43 12.79
C GLN A 201 -4.60 20.98 14.20
N ASN A 202 -5.11 19.74 14.34
CA ASN A 202 -5.58 19.19 15.61
C ASN A 202 -5.07 17.78 15.85
N TRP A 203 -4.73 17.48 17.10
CA TRP A 203 -4.46 16.12 17.58
C TRP A 203 -5.71 15.53 18.23
N LEU A 204 -6.15 14.35 17.75
CA LEU A 204 -7.40 13.71 18.20
C LEU A 204 -7.20 12.77 19.40
N GLU A 205 -5.99 12.25 19.58
CA GLU A 205 -5.65 11.25 20.60
C GLU A 205 -4.41 11.70 21.39
N PRO A 206 -4.20 11.22 22.62
CA PRO A 206 -2.98 11.51 23.38
C PRO A 206 -1.76 10.85 22.73
N GLU A 207 -0.59 11.49 22.88
CA GLU A 207 0.69 10.99 22.36
C GLU A 207 1.01 9.56 22.84
N ILE A 208 1.35 8.68 21.90
CA ILE A 208 1.92 7.36 22.19
C ILE A 208 3.45 7.49 22.17
N LYS A 209 4.11 7.18 23.29
CA LYS A 209 5.57 7.22 23.38
C LYS A 209 6.16 5.85 23.03
N HIS A 210 6.68 5.73 21.82
CA HIS A 210 7.31 4.50 21.36
C HIS A 210 8.41 4.78 20.34
N ILE A 211 9.63 4.34 20.64
CA ILE A 211 10.81 4.49 19.78
C ILE A 211 11.59 3.18 19.82
N GLU A 212 11.84 2.60 18.65
CA GLU A 212 12.59 1.36 18.44
C GLU A 212 13.94 1.59 17.75
N SER A 213 14.02 2.65 16.95
CA SER A 213 15.15 2.92 16.09
C SER A 213 16.41 3.34 16.84
N GLY A 214 17.55 2.87 16.32
CA GLY A 214 18.87 3.44 16.58
C GLY A 214 19.28 4.43 15.47
N LEU A 215 20.56 4.79 15.42
CA LEU A 215 21.11 5.58 14.30
C LEU A 215 21.01 4.79 12.98
N VAL A 216 20.67 5.48 11.89
CA VAL A 216 20.71 4.89 10.54
C VAL A 216 22.16 4.62 10.15
N ILE A 217 22.45 3.36 9.85
CA ILE A 217 23.76 2.97 9.32
C ILE A 217 23.72 3.16 7.80
N GLY A 218 24.21 4.29 7.30
CA GLY A 218 24.36 4.50 5.87
C GLY A 218 25.38 3.53 5.28
N LYS A 219 24.95 2.62 4.39
CA LYS A 219 25.85 1.71 3.69
C LYS A 219 26.26 2.31 2.35
N HIS A 220 27.50 2.07 1.94
CA HIS A 220 27.89 2.36 0.57
C HIS A 220 27.06 1.49 -0.38
N THR A 221 26.33 2.13 -1.28
CA THR A 221 25.57 1.48 -2.35
C THR A 221 26.06 1.91 -3.72
N LEU A 222 25.95 1.03 -4.71
CA LEU A 222 26.30 1.37 -6.08
C LEU A 222 25.38 2.49 -6.62
N PRO A 223 25.80 3.21 -7.68
CA PRO A 223 24.94 4.21 -8.31
C PRO A 223 23.55 3.65 -8.63
N MET A 224 22.54 4.49 -8.40
CA MET A 224 21.14 4.18 -8.69
C MET A 224 20.98 3.83 -10.17
N GLN A 225 20.28 2.74 -10.47
CA GLN A 225 20.05 2.29 -11.85
C GLN A 225 18.69 2.74 -12.38
N ARG A 226 17.72 2.94 -11.49
CA ARG A 226 16.37 3.42 -11.80
C ARG A 226 16.42 4.68 -12.68
N GLN A 227 15.68 4.63 -13.78
CA GLN A 227 15.51 5.76 -14.70
C GLN A 227 14.07 6.26 -14.63
N PRO A 228 13.84 7.58 -14.71
CA PRO A 228 12.50 8.12 -14.79
C PRO A 228 11.82 7.69 -16.10
N LEU A 229 10.49 7.56 -16.06
CA LEU A 229 9.69 7.36 -17.26
C LEU A 229 9.75 8.63 -18.12
N ILE A 230 10.36 8.52 -19.30
CA ILE A 230 10.37 9.58 -20.30
C ILE A 230 9.09 9.49 -21.12
N ILE A 231 8.14 10.38 -20.88
CA ILE A 231 6.92 10.49 -21.69
C ILE A 231 7.23 11.35 -22.90
N ASN A 232 7.04 10.79 -24.10
CA ASN A 232 7.12 11.57 -25.33
C ASN A 232 5.87 12.47 -25.42
N THR A 233 6.03 13.75 -25.10
CA THR A 233 4.98 14.78 -25.20
C THR A 233 4.70 15.19 -26.65
N GLU A 234 5.53 14.78 -27.61
CA GLU A 234 5.36 15.04 -29.05
C GLU A 234 4.45 14.00 -29.73
N TYR A 235 3.40 13.54 -29.05
CA TYR A 235 2.38 12.75 -29.71
C TYR A 235 1.64 13.63 -30.73
N LYS A 236 2.07 13.58 -31.99
CA LYS A 236 1.24 14.01 -33.11
C LYS A 236 0.11 12.98 -33.20
N GLU A 237 -1.13 13.43 -33.04
CA GLU A 237 -2.30 12.60 -33.36
C GLU A 237 -2.06 11.96 -34.73
N GLN A 238 -1.82 10.65 -34.74
CA GLN A 238 -2.00 9.92 -35.98
C GLN A 238 -3.48 10.03 -36.26
N PRO A 239 -3.90 10.57 -37.43
CA PRO A 239 -5.31 10.63 -37.75
C PRO A 239 -5.83 9.20 -37.65
N GLN A 240 -6.61 8.94 -36.59
CA GLN A 240 -7.40 7.72 -36.55
C GLN A 240 -8.19 7.77 -37.84
N LYS A 241 -8.10 6.73 -38.68
CA LYS A 241 -9.07 6.59 -39.76
C LYS A 241 -10.42 6.69 -39.07
N GLU A 242 -11.16 7.77 -39.33
CA GLU A 242 -12.56 7.85 -38.95
C GLU A 242 -13.17 6.54 -39.41
N ILE A 243 -13.50 5.68 -38.45
CA ILE A 243 -14.40 4.58 -38.72
C ILE A 243 -15.70 5.31 -38.94
N LYS A 244 -15.99 5.64 -40.21
CA LYS A 244 -17.29 6.18 -40.59
C LYS A 244 -18.30 5.24 -39.96
N PRO A 245 -19.22 5.73 -39.10
CA PRO A 245 -20.29 4.89 -38.63
C PRO A 245 -20.93 4.29 -39.89
N HIS A 246 -21.04 2.97 -39.95
CA HIS A 246 -21.68 2.31 -41.09
C HIS A 246 -23.04 2.99 -41.29
N GLU A 247 -23.17 3.75 -42.38
CA GLU A 247 -24.44 4.33 -42.82
C GLU A 247 -25.38 3.16 -43.10
N GLY A 248 -26.17 2.78 -42.10
CA GLY A 248 -27.04 1.62 -42.19
C GLY A 248 -27.39 0.90 -40.90
N ALA A 249 -26.81 1.26 -39.73
CA ALA A 249 -27.31 0.68 -38.48
C ALA A 249 -28.72 1.20 -38.19
N LYS A 250 -29.73 0.36 -38.45
CA LYS A 250 -31.12 0.68 -38.12
C LYS A 250 -31.34 0.37 -36.64
N LEU A 251 -32.30 1.06 -36.02
CA LEU A 251 -32.63 0.88 -34.58
C LEU A 251 -32.95 -0.58 -34.20
N GLU A 252 -33.38 -1.38 -35.18
CA GLU A 252 -33.62 -2.83 -35.06
C GLU A 252 -32.33 -3.65 -34.79
N ASP A 253 -31.17 -3.20 -35.29
CA ASP A 253 -29.89 -3.88 -35.09
C ASP A 253 -29.36 -3.69 -33.66
N VAL A 254 -29.57 -2.50 -33.09
CA VAL A 254 -29.21 -2.17 -31.71
C VAL A 254 -30.11 -2.91 -30.70
N ALA A 255 -31.41 -2.99 -30.99
CA ALA A 255 -32.38 -3.71 -30.16
C ALA A 255 -32.11 -5.23 -30.12
N THR A 256 -31.56 -5.79 -31.21
CA THR A 256 -31.18 -7.20 -31.27
C THR A 256 -29.97 -7.49 -30.39
N ILE A 257 -28.97 -6.60 -30.37
CA ILE A 257 -27.78 -6.71 -29.52
C ILE A 257 -28.14 -6.65 -28.02
N GLU A 258 -29.06 -5.77 -27.62
CA GLU A 258 -29.52 -5.73 -26.22
C GLU A 258 -30.32 -6.98 -25.83
N ARG A 259 -31.15 -7.53 -26.73
CA ARG A 259 -31.85 -8.80 -26.50
C ARG A 259 -30.88 -9.99 -26.42
N VAL A 260 -29.80 -10.01 -27.19
CA VAL A 260 -28.75 -11.03 -27.09
C VAL A 260 -28.01 -10.94 -25.75
N LYS A 261 -27.62 -9.75 -25.30
CA LYS A 261 -26.99 -9.53 -23.98
C LYS A 261 -27.92 -9.91 -22.81
N LYS A 262 -29.22 -9.70 -22.96
CA LYS A 262 -30.22 -10.09 -21.93
C LYS A 262 -30.44 -11.60 -21.88
N LYS A 263 -30.35 -12.31 -23.03
CA LYS A 263 -30.43 -13.78 -23.07
C LYS A 263 -29.19 -14.49 -22.54
N THR A 264 -28.01 -13.86 -22.56
CA THR A 264 -26.77 -14.48 -22.03
C THR A 264 -26.66 -14.47 -20.50
N LYS A 265 -27.60 -13.85 -19.76
CA LYS A 265 -27.58 -13.77 -18.29
C LYS A 265 -28.59 -14.65 -17.54
N PHE A 266 -29.32 -15.56 -18.19
CA PHE A 266 -30.16 -16.53 -17.49
C PHE A 266 -30.21 -17.90 -18.18
N THR A 267 -29.30 -18.79 -17.77
CA THR A 267 -29.60 -20.20 -17.51
C THR A 267 -28.58 -20.71 -16.50
N ALA A 268 -28.93 -20.58 -15.22
CA ALA A 268 -28.63 -21.65 -14.28
C ALA A 268 -29.63 -22.78 -14.54
N ARG A 269 -29.13 -23.97 -14.86
CA ARG A 269 -29.76 -25.28 -14.61
C ARG A 269 -28.57 -26.13 -14.11
N GLY A 270 -28.54 -26.66 -12.90
CA GLY A 270 -29.66 -27.31 -12.22
C GLY A 270 -29.88 -28.66 -12.87
N GLN A 271 -28.95 -29.59 -12.63
CA GLN A 271 -29.14 -31.03 -12.39
C GLN A 271 -28.00 -31.47 -11.47
#